data_AF-A0A510KHY0-F1
#
_entry.id   AF-A0A510KHY0-F1
#
_cell.length_a   1.000
_cell.length_b   1.000
_cell.length_c   1.000
_cell.angle_alpha   90.00
_cell.angle_beta   90.00
_cell.angle_gamma   90.00
#
_symmetry.space_group_name_H-M   'P 1'
#
loop_
_entity.id
_entity.type
_entity.pdbx_description
1 polymer ?
#
loop_
_entity_poly.entity_id
_entity_poly.type
_entity_poly.pdbx_seq_one_letter_code
_entity_poly.pdbx_strand_id
1 'polypeptide(L)'
;MAIFHLRIKKSKRGSKYISPTAHLDYINREEKYGKKEDLLFKEVRNLPEEFDNIKDFWKCSEIYERKNSNLYRELEISLPREFLPKDNKKIVDDFCENLFGKEYVYNYAIHNPKSFDGDMQPHVHIMFFERKIDGIKRDKDKYFKRYNFKNIEKGG
;
A
#
# COMPACT_ATOMS: atom_id res chain seq x y z
N MET A 1 10.28 -2.04 -27.69
CA MET A 1 10.91 -2.82 -26.60
C MET A 1 10.18 -2.47 -25.31
N ALA A 2 9.61 -3.46 -24.62
CA ALA A 2 8.97 -3.21 -23.32
C ALA A 2 10.06 -2.82 -22.31
N ILE A 3 9.89 -1.68 -21.63
CA ILE A 3 10.77 -1.26 -20.54
C ILE A 3 9.99 -1.46 -19.25
N PHE A 4 10.43 -2.42 -18.44
CA PHE A 4 9.90 -2.62 -17.11
C PHE A 4 10.58 -1.66 -16.14
N HIS A 5 9.78 -0.95 -15.35
CA HIS A 5 10.22 -0.02 -14.34
C HIS A 5 9.62 -0.41 -13.00
N LEU A 6 10.50 -0.51 -11.98
CA LEU A 6 10.11 -0.62 -10.59
C LEU A 6 10.71 0.55 -9.82
N ARG A 7 9.88 1.21 -9.03
CA ARG A 7 10.27 2.28 -8.14
C ARG A 7 9.82 2.00 -6.72
N ILE A 8 10.69 2.32 -5.76
CA ILE A 8 10.39 2.24 -4.34
C ILE A 8 10.35 3.64 -3.73
N LYS A 9 9.31 3.95 -2.96
CA LYS A 9 9.15 5.23 -2.25
C LYS A 9 8.80 4.97 -0.79
N LYS A 10 9.27 5.84 0.09
CA LYS A 10 8.84 5.88 1.50
C LYS A 10 7.81 6.98 1.70
N SER A 11 6.98 6.86 2.73
CA SER A 11 6.09 7.94 3.17
C SER A 11 6.89 9.23 3.40
N LYS A 12 6.34 10.36 2.96
CA LYS A 12 6.98 11.67 3.09
C LYS A 12 6.44 12.36 4.33
N ARG A 13 7.22 12.40 5.41
CA ARG A 13 6.97 13.24 6.60
C ARG A 13 7.93 14.45 6.56
N GLY A 14 7.41 15.66 6.34
CA GLY A 14 8.21 16.87 6.14
C GLY A 14 7.48 17.99 5.40
N SER A 15 8.22 18.90 4.74
CA SER A 15 7.65 20.07 4.04
C SER A 15 6.68 19.73 2.90
N LYS A 16 6.79 18.53 2.32
CA LYS A 16 5.85 17.99 1.32
C LYS A 16 5.13 16.76 1.88
N TYR A 17 4.44 16.96 3.01
CA TYR A 17 3.69 15.90 3.69
C TYR A 17 2.53 15.43 2.83
N ILE A 18 2.44 14.11 2.64
CA ILE A 18 1.26 13.44 2.08
C ILE A 18 0.89 12.37 3.09
N SER A 19 -0.29 12.48 3.69
CA SER A 19 -0.75 11.48 4.65
C SER A 19 -0.97 10.13 3.97
N PRO A 20 -0.83 9.01 4.70
CA PRO A 20 -1.14 7.68 4.17
C PRO A 20 -2.56 7.60 3.61
N THR A 21 -3.53 8.22 4.29
CA THR A 21 -4.93 8.28 3.86
C THR A 21 -5.11 9.09 2.57
N ALA A 22 -4.44 10.24 2.42
CA ALA A 22 -4.51 11.02 1.19
C ALA A 22 -3.86 10.28 0.00
N HIS A 23 -2.79 9.52 0.25
CA HIS A 23 -2.16 8.68 -0.78
C HIS A 23 -3.05 7.48 -1.14
N LEU A 24 -3.69 6.84 -0.16
CA LEU A 24 -4.68 5.80 -0.37
C LEU A 24 -5.82 6.31 -1.25
N ASP A 25 -6.41 7.46 -0.91
CA ASP A 25 -7.50 8.06 -1.68
C ASP A 25 -7.06 8.35 -3.12
N TYR A 26 -5.81 8.79 -3.31
CA TYR A 26 -5.23 9.02 -4.64
C TYR A 26 -5.11 7.74 -5.47
N ILE A 27 -4.58 6.65 -4.89
CA ILE A 27 -4.41 5.40 -5.62
C ILE A 27 -5.75 4.66 -5.82
N ASN A 28 -6.71 4.80 -4.91
CA ASN A 28 -8.03 4.17 -5.07
C ASN A 28 -9.00 5.00 -5.90
N ARG A 29 -8.57 6.16 -6.41
CA ARG A 29 -9.43 7.15 -7.10
C ARG A 29 -10.67 7.51 -6.27
N GLU A 30 -10.50 7.67 -4.97
CA GLU A 30 -11.56 8.02 -4.03
C GLU A 30 -11.57 9.53 -3.76
N GLU A 31 -12.62 10.01 -3.09
CA GLU A 31 -12.81 11.43 -2.73
C GLU A 31 -12.69 12.35 -3.97
N LYS A 32 -11.80 13.34 -3.91
CA LYS A 32 -11.54 14.30 -5.00
C LYS A 32 -10.96 13.68 -6.28
N TYR A 33 -10.55 12.41 -6.25
CA TYR A 33 -9.89 11.73 -7.36
C TYR A 33 -10.85 10.88 -8.22
N GLY A 34 -12.13 10.81 -7.86
CA GLY A 34 -13.13 9.98 -8.55
C GLY A 34 -13.42 10.34 -10.01
N LYS A 35 -12.95 11.50 -10.50
CA LYS A 35 -13.06 11.88 -11.91
C LYS A 35 -12.10 11.11 -12.84
N LYS A 36 -11.13 10.38 -12.29
CA LYS A 36 -10.20 9.58 -13.08
C LYS A 36 -10.72 8.15 -13.20
N GLU A 37 -11.03 7.75 -14.42
CA GLU A 37 -11.62 6.44 -14.73
C GLU A 37 -10.56 5.40 -15.15
N ASP A 38 -9.31 5.58 -14.72
CA ASP A 38 -8.16 4.73 -15.06
C ASP A 38 -7.88 3.63 -14.04
N LEU A 39 -8.68 3.51 -12.97
CA LEU A 39 -8.55 2.45 -11.98
C LEU A 39 -9.14 1.14 -12.49
N LEU A 40 -8.32 0.09 -12.56
CA LEU A 40 -8.75 -1.25 -12.97
C LEU A 40 -9.11 -2.15 -11.80
N PHE A 41 -8.25 -2.19 -10.77
CA PHE A 41 -8.42 -3.05 -9.60
C PHE A 41 -7.89 -2.38 -8.35
N LYS A 42 -8.45 -2.72 -7.19
CA LYS A 42 -7.89 -2.42 -5.87
C LYS A 42 -8.11 -3.58 -4.93
N GLU A 43 -7.15 -3.84 -4.05
CA GLU A 43 -7.22 -4.93 -3.07
C GLU A 43 -6.60 -4.49 -1.74
N VAL A 44 -7.06 -5.14 -0.68
CA VAL A 44 -6.50 -5.06 0.68
C VAL A 44 -6.23 -6.48 1.15
N ARG A 45 -5.10 -6.71 1.80
CA ARG A 45 -4.67 -8.02 2.29
C ARG A 45 -4.06 -7.91 3.69
N ASN A 46 -4.28 -8.97 4.47
CA ASN A 46 -3.80 -9.15 5.83
C ASN A 46 -4.15 -8.01 6.80
N LEU A 47 -5.28 -7.33 6.59
CA LEU A 47 -5.75 -6.31 7.53
C LEU A 47 -6.06 -6.97 8.89
N PRO A 48 -5.42 -6.55 10.00
CA PRO A 48 -5.73 -7.09 11.31
C PRO A 48 -7.17 -6.75 11.72
N GLU A 49 -7.81 -7.66 12.45
CA GLU A 49 -9.24 -7.56 12.83
C GLU A 49 -9.57 -6.36 13.72
N GLU A 50 -8.56 -5.78 14.37
CA GLU A 50 -8.71 -4.61 15.22
C GLU A 50 -8.99 -3.35 14.41
N PHE A 51 -8.79 -3.36 13.08
CA PHE A 51 -9.01 -2.23 12.18
C PHE A 51 -10.25 -2.43 11.32
N ASP A 52 -11.08 -1.39 11.21
CA ASP A 52 -12.37 -1.48 10.51
C ASP A 52 -12.20 -1.61 8.99
N ASN A 53 -11.18 -0.94 8.45
CA ASN A 53 -10.79 -0.97 7.05
C ASN A 53 -9.36 -0.42 6.88
N ILE A 54 -8.84 -0.47 5.65
CA ILE A 54 -7.49 0.01 5.34
C ILE A 54 -7.29 1.51 5.58
N LYS A 55 -8.34 2.34 5.43
CA LYS A 55 -8.26 3.78 5.69
C LYS A 55 -8.12 4.06 7.19
N ASP A 56 -8.82 3.28 8.02
CA ASP A 56 -8.66 3.30 9.48
C ASP A 56 -7.26 2.84 9.93
N PHE A 57 -6.73 1.75 9.35
CA PHE A 57 -5.34 1.31 9.59
C PHE A 57 -4.33 2.41 9.32
N TRP A 58 -4.41 3.03 8.15
CA TRP A 58 -3.51 4.09 7.73
C TRP A 58 -3.66 5.36 8.59
N LYS A 59 -4.87 5.71 9.00
CA LYS A 59 -5.13 6.79 9.95
C LYS A 59 -4.50 6.51 11.31
N CYS A 60 -4.64 5.29 11.82
CA CYS A 60 -4.03 4.87 13.08
C CYS A 60 -2.50 4.86 12.99
N SER A 61 -1.93 4.45 11.85
CA SER A 61 -0.49 4.54 11.63
C SER A 61 0.01 5.97 11.78
N GLU A 62 -0.71 6.95 11.23
CA GLU A 62 -0.34 8.37 11.30
C GLU A 62 -0.39 8.93 12.72
N ILE A 63 -1.39 8.51 13.50
CA ILE A 63 -1.64 8.94 14.89
C ILE A 63 -0.63 8.33 15.86
N TYR A 64 -0.41 7.01 15.77
CA TYR A 64 0.30 6.25 16.81
C TYR A 64 1.77 6.01 16.48
N GLU A 65 2.20 6.13 15.22
CA GLU A 65 3.63 6.12 14.91
C GLU A 65 4.35 7.39 15.36
N ARG A 66 5.63 7.24 15.69
CA ARG A 66 6.50 8.39 16.01
C ARG A 66 6.60 9.37 14.84
N LYS A 67 6.73 10.67 15.13
CA LYS A 67 6.83 11.76 14.13
C LYS A 67 7.77 11.50 12.94
N ASN A 68 8.88 10.81 13.16
CA ASN A 68 9.91 10.52 12.14
C ASN A 68 9.90 9.05 11.66
N SER A 69 8.80 8.34 11.85
CA SER A 69 8.62 6.98 11.31
C SER A 69 8.43 6.99 9.81
N ASN A 70 8.65 5.82 9.19
CA ASN A 70 8.06 5.54 7.90
C ASN A 70 6.66 4.96 8.15
N LEU A 71 5.61 5.63 7.67
CA LEU A 71 4.22 5.18 7.85
C LEU A 71 3.87 4.03 6.91
N TYR A 72 4.38 4.08 5.68
CA TYR A 72 4.24 3.04 4.68
C TYR A 72 5.40 3.11 3.70
N ARG A 73 5.65 2.00 3.01
CA ARG A 73 6.46 2.00 1.79
C ARG A 73 5.56 1.72 0.60
N GLU A 74 5.87 2.36 -0.52
CA GLU A 74 5.19 2.18 -1.80
C GLU A 74 6.13 1.52 -2.81
N LEU A 75 5.64 0.49 -3.49
CA LEU A 75 6.19 0.00 -4.75
C LEU A 75 5.31 0.51 -5.88
N GLU A 76 5.93 1.07 -6.92
CA GLU A 76 5.28 1.45 -8.16
C GLU A 76 5.91 0.64 -9.29
N ILE A 77 5.12 -0.17 -9.99
CA ILE A 77 5.62 -1.16 -10.95
C ILE A 77 4.84 -1.03 -12.25
N SER A 78 5.54 -0.85 -13.37
CA SER A 78 4.92 -0.93 -14.70
C SER A 78 4.55 -2.38 -15.04
N LEU A 79 3.38 -2.58 -15.62
CA LEU A 79 2.90 -3.89 -16.04
C LEU A 79 2.97 -4.03 -17.57
N PRO A 80 3.04 -5.25 -18.13
CA PRO A 80 2.99 -5.48 -19.57
C PRO A 80 1.74 -4.85 -20.21
N ARG A 81 1.92 -4.16 -21.34
CA ARG A 81 0.81 -3.53 -22.11
C ARG A 81 0.03 -4.57 -22.92
N GLU A 82 0.71 -5.65 -23.27
CA GLU A 82 0.22 -6.74 -24.11
C GLU A 82 -0.74 -7.67 -23.35
N PHE A 83 -0.79 -7.55 -22.03
CA PHE A 83 -1.57 -8.43 -21.16
C PHE A 83 -2.95 -7.86 -20.92
N LEU A 84 -3.95 -8.74 -20.84
CA LEU A 84 -5.28 -8.32 -20.43
C LEU A 84 -5.23 -7.84 -18.97
N PRO A 85 -6.11 -6.90 -18.57
CA PRO A 85 -6.19 -6.44 -17.18
C PRO A 85 -6.21 -7.57 -16.14
N LYS A 86 -6.90 -8.68 -16.42
CA LYS A 86 -6.98 -9.84 -15.53
C LYS A 86 -5.65 -10.58 -15.36
N ASP A 87 -4.86 -10.71 -16.44
CA ASP A 87 -3.55 -11.36 -16.38
C ASP A 87 -2.55 -10.48 -15.62
N ASN A 88 -2.61 -9.16 -15.84
CA ASN A 88 -1.88 -8.18 -15.07
C ASN A 88 -2.26 -8.23 -13.57
N LYS A 89 -3.55 -8.38 -13.24
CA LYS A 89 -3.98 -8.57 -11.85
C LYS A 89 -3.37 -9.84 -11.26
N LYS A 90 -3.38 -10.95 -11.99
CA LYS A 90 -2.80 -12.22 -11.53
C LYS A 90 -1.30 -12.07 -11.22
N ILE A 91 -0.54 -11.40 -12.10
CA ILE A 91 0.89 -11.12 -11.85
C ILE A 91 1.06 -10.31 -10.55
N VAL A 92 0.23 -9.28 -10.35
CA VAL A 92 0.28 -8.45 -9.14
C VAL A 92 -0.08 -9.27 -7.89
N ASP A 93 -1.12 -10.09 -7.96
CA ASP A 93 -1.52 -10.99 -6.87
C ASP A 93 -0.37 -11.94 -6.51
N ASP A 94 0.21 -12.63 -7.50
CA ASP A 94 1.33 -13.58 -7.31
C ASP A 94 2.59 -12.88 -6.78
N PHE A 95 2.90 -11.68 -7.27
CA PHE A 95 4.01 -10.86 -6.79
C PHE A 95 3.81 -10.46 -5.32
N CYS A 96 2.61 -10.03 -4.96
CA CYS A 96 2.30 -9.62 -3.60
C CYS A 96 2.31 -10.82 -2.64
N GLU A 97 1.76 -11.97 -3.04
CA GLU A 97 1.79 -13.18 -2.23
C GLU A 97 3.23 -13.66 -2.00
N ASN A 98 4.09 -13.61 -3.03
CA ASN A 98 5.49 -13.97 -2.88
C ASN A 98 6.27 -13.01 -1.96
N LEU A 99 6.03 -11.70 -2.09
CA LEU A 99 6.79 -10.68 -1.37
C LEU A 99 6.30 -10.49 0.08
N PHE A 100 4.99 -10.54 0.31
CA PHE A 100 4.37 -10.22 1.59
C PHE A 100 3.78 -11.44 2.29
N GLY A 101 3.28 -12.42 1.54
CA GLY A 101 2.53 -13.56 2.04
C GLY A 101 1.45 -13.13 3.03
N LYS A 102 1.41 -13.80 4.19
CA LYS A 102 0.55 -13.44 5.32
C LYS A 102 1.25 -12.56 6.37
N GLU A 103 2.50 -12.17 6.13
CA GLU A 103 3.34 -11.53 7.13
C GLU A 103 3.16 -10.01 7.19
N TYR A 104 2.66 -9.36 6.14
CA TYR A 104 2.58 -7.90 6.09
C TYR A 104 1.19 -7.39 5.70
N VAL A 105 0.77 -6.28 6.31
CA VAL A 105 -0.42 -5.54 5.87
C VAL A 105 -0.07 -4.78 4.60
N TYR A 106 -0.85 -4.98 3.55
CA TYR A 106 -0.67 -4.24 2.30
C TYR A 106 -2.00 -4.00 1.59
N ASN A 107 -1.99 -2.99 0.73
CA ASN A 107 -3.04 -2.72 -0.22
C ASN A 107 -2.41 -2.30 -1.55
N TYR A 108 -3.13 -2.54 -2.64
CA TYR A 108 -2.66 -2.10 -3.95
C TYR A 108 -3.79 -1.58 -4.82
N ALA A 109 -3.43 -0.78 -5.82
CA ALA A 109 -4.32 -0.32 -6.88
C ALA A 109 -3.62 -0.41 -8.23
N ILE A 110 -4.29 -0.98 -9.23
CA ILE A 110 -3.81 -1.07 -10.62
C ILE A 110 -4.46 0.04 -11.43
N HIS A 111 -3.65 0.91 -12.02
CA HIS A 111 -4.09 1.97 -12.93
C HIS A 111 -3.73 1.62 -14.36
N ASN A 112 -4.45 2.23 -15.31
CA ASN A 112 -4.17 2.16 -16.73
C ASN A 112 -4.47 3.51 -17.41
N PRO A 113 -3.69 4.57 -17.13
CA PRO A 113 -3.84 5.83 -17.83
C PRO A 113 -3.18 5.78 -19.21
N LYS A 114 -3.50 6.78 -20.02
CA LYS A 114 -2.77 7.08 -21.25
C LYS A 114 -1.40 7.68 -20.92
N SER A 115 -0.34 7.18 -21.55
CA SER A 115 1.02 7.71 -21.44
C SER A 115 1.29 8.78 -22.50
N PHE A 116 2.50 9.37 -22.46
CA PHE A 116 2.90 10.43 -23.38
C PHE A 116 3.04 9.96 -24.83
N ASP A 117 3.30 8.68 -25.05
CA ASP A 117 3.35 8.06 -26.38
C ASP A 117 1.95 7.80 -26.96
N GLY A 118 0.88 8.06 -26.19
CA GLY A 118 -0.49 7.87 -26.60
C GLY A 118 -1.05 6.47 -26.32
N ASP A 119 -0.23 5.53 -25.88
CA ASP A 119 -0.66 4.19 -25.48
C ASP A 119 -1.08 4.13 -24.02
N MET A 120 -1.72 3.03 -23.64
CA MET A 120 -2.08 2.75 -22.25
C MET A 120 -0.86 2.26 -21.46
N GLN A 121 -0.70 2.74 -20.23
CA GLN A 121 0.42 2.38 -19.35
C GLN A 121 -0.09 1.74 -18.06
N PRO A 122 -0.35 0.42 -18.07
CA PRO A 122 -0.78 -0.26 -16.87
C PRO A 122 0.36 -0.26 -15.85
N HIS A 123 0.04 0.10 -14.61
CA HIS A 123 0.99 0.06 -13.50
C HIS A 123 0.24 -0.18 -12.18
N VAL A 124 0.97 -0.69 -11.20
CA VAL A 124 0.43 -0.92 -9.85
C VAL A 124 1.13 0.00 -8.84
N HIS A 125 0.33 0.55 -7.94
CA HIS A 125 0.78 1.15 -6.68
C HIS A 125 0.51 0.15 -5.56
N ILE A 126 1.55 -0.26 -4.83
CA ILE A 126 1.43 -1.17 -3.68
C ILE A 126 1.92 -0.44 -2.43
N MET A 127 1.02 -0.15 -1.51
CA MET A 127 1.36 0.37 -0.18
C MET A 127 1.46 -0.79 0.80
N PHE A 128 2.54 -0.84 1.60
CA PHE A 128 2.68 -1.85 2.64
C PHE A 128 3.29 -1.28 3.92
N PHE A 129 2.93 -1.91 5.04
CA PHE A 129 3.46 -1.60 6.35
C PHE A 129 4.71 -2.45 6.61
N GLU A 130 5.80 -1.85 7.08
CA GLU A 130 7.11 -2.52 7.18
C GLU A 130 7.29 -3.39 8.43
N ARG A 131 6.20 -3.73 9.12
CA ARG A 131 6.25 -4.58 10.32
C ARG A 131 5.46 -5.85 10.11
N LYS A 132 6.03 -6.95 10.60
CA LYS A 132 5.44 -8.28 10.48
C LYS A 132 4.24 -8.42 11.40
N ILE A 133 3.24 -9.12 10.92
CA ILE A 133 2.12 -9.64 11.69
C ILE A 133 2.64 -10.89 12.42
N ASP A 134 2.69 -10.82 13.75
CA ASP A 134 3.21 -11.88 14.62
C ASP A 134 2.10 -12.72 15.28
N GLY A 135 0.84 -12.42 14.97
CA GLY A 135 -0.34 -13.12 15.53
C GLY A 135 -0.72 -12.66 16.94
N ILE A 136 -0.03 -11.67 17.51
CA ILE A 136 -0.35 -11.11 18.82
C ILE A 136 -1.35 -9.97 18.65
N LYS A 137 -2.54 -10.16 19.24
CA LYS A 137 -3.63 -9.19 19.22
C LYS A 137 -3.24 -7.92 19.99
N ARG A 138 -3.41 -6.74 19.36
CA ARG A 138 -3.04 -5.46 19.96
C ARG A 138 -4.10 -4.41 19.67
N ASP A 139 -4.44 -3.63 20.70
CA ASP A 139 -5.22 -2.41 20.53
C ASP A 139 -4.52 -1.47 19.52
N LYS A 140 -5.33 -0.69 18.78
CA LYS A 140 -4.84 0.24 17.73
C LYS A 140 -3.70 1.15 18.23
N ASP A 141 -3.73 1.59 19.50
CA ASP A 141 -2.72 2.47 20.09
C ASP A 141 -1.39 1.77 20.40
N LYS A 142 -1.39 0.44 20.53
CA LYS A 142 -0.19 -0.38 20.79
C LYS A 142 0.41 -0.92 19.50
N TYR A 143 -0.41 -1.24 18.49
CA TYR A 143 0.02 -1.86 17.24
C TYR A 143 1.21 -1.15 16.56
N PHE A 144 1.30 0.17 16.69
CA PHE A 144 2.36 0.97 16.06
C PHE A 144 3.50 1.36 17.01
N LYS A 145 3.44 0.98 18.29
CA LYS A 145 4.50 1.26 19.28
C LYS A 145 5.77 0.48 18.97
N ARG A 146 6.91 0.87 19.54
CA ARG A 146 8.16 0.13 19.30
C ARG A 146 8.04 -1.32 19.77
N TYR A 147 8.65 -2.22 19.02
CA TYR A 147 8.83 -3.61 19.42
C TYR A 147 9.54 -3.69 20.77
N ASN A 148 9.05 -4.57 21.66
CA ASN A 148 9.60 -4.80 22.99
C ASN A 148 10.07 -6.25 23.12
N PHE A 149 11.36 -6.49 22.88
CA PHE A 149 11.93 -7.84 22.90
C PHE A 149 11.83 -8.54 24.26
N LYS A 150 11.71 -7.80 25.37
CA LYS A 150 11.58 -8.37 26.72
C LYS A 150 10.14 -8.77 27.03
N ASN A 151 9.16 -8.12 26.39
CA ASN A 151 7.75 -8.38 26.60
C ASN A 151 6.97 -7.97 25.34
N ILE A 152 6.88 -8.91 24.39
CA ILE A 152 6.40 -8.65 23.02
C ILE A 152 4.94 -8.17 23.01
N GLU A 153 4.12 -8.69 23.91
CA GLU A 153 2.72 -8.31 24.17
C GLU A 153 2.56 -6.83 24.59
N LYS A 154 3.61 -6.22 25.15
CA LYS A 154 3.60 -4.82 25.60
C LYS A 154 4.19 -3.85 24.58
N GLY A 155 4.72 -4.35 23.46
CA GLY A 155 5.20 -3.56 22.33
C GLY A 155 4.17 -3.43 21.21
N GLY A 156 4.62 -2.88 20.08
CA GLY A 156 3.96 -3.04 18.78
C GLY A 156 4.90 -3.73 17.80
#